data_AF-A0A5D4UD31-F1
#
_entry.id   AF-A0A5D4UD31-F1
#
_cell.length_a   1.000
_cell.length_b   1.000
_cell.length_c   1.000
_cell.angle_alpha   90.00
_cell.angle_beta   90.00
_cell.angle_gamma   90.00
#
_symmetry.space_group_name_H-M   'P 1'
#
loop_
_entity.id
_entity.type
_entity.pdbx_description
1 polymer ?
#
loop_
_entity_poly.entity_id
_entity_poly.type
_entity_poly.pdbx_seq_one_letter_code
_entity_poly.pdbx_strand_id
1 'polypeptide(L)' 'MSKNKHELDKNYEPENGSMASDMEEMEQLGKQMDKLRTNEELKEDKKQPDPVQYKEKDKG' A
#
# COMPACT_ATOMS: atom_id res chain seq x y z
N MET A 1 -10.50 -0.81 -37.64
CA MET A 1 -10.28 0.52 -37.04
C MET A 1 -9.95 0.31 -35.58
N SER A 2 -8.84 0.90 -35.12
CA SER A 2 -8.29 0.75 -33.78
C SER A 2 -8.88 1.78 -32.82
N LYS A 3 -8.91 1.41 -31.53
CA LYS A 3 -9.22 2.19 -30.30
C LYS A 3 -10.66 2.09 -29.78
N ASN A 4 -10.98 0.98 -29.13
CA ASN A 4 -11.89 1.00 -27.99
C ASN A 4 -11.06 1.26 -26.72
N LYS A 5 -10.62 2.50 -26.51
CA LYS A 5 -10.22 2.94 -25.18
C LYS A 5 -11.51 3.41 -24.51
N HIS A 6 -12.02 2.65 -23.55
CA HIS A 6 -13.00 3.18 -22.60
C HIS A 6 -12.26 4.20 -21.74
N GLU A 7 -12.23 5.44 -22.20
CA GLU A 7 -11.77 6.57 -21.42
C GLU A 7 -12.85 6.84 -20.37
N LEU A 8 -12.48 6.70 -19.09
CA LEU A 8 -13.35 7.03 -17.97
C LEU A 8 -13.67 8.53 -18.02
N ASP A 9 -14.87 8.91 -17.58
CA ASP A 9 -15.23 10.32 -17.42
C ASP A 9 -14.18 11.02 -16.55
N LYS A 10 -13.87 12.29 -16.86
CA LYS A 10 -12.96 13.10 -16.04
C LYS A 10 -13.45 13.26 -14.60
N ASN A 11 -14.75 13.08 -14.37
CA ASN A 11 -15.41 13.10 -13.07
C ASN A 11 -15.76 11.69 -12.55
N TYR A 12 -15.21 10.62 -13.15
CA TYR A 12 -15.43 9.26 -12.67
C TYR A 12 -14.67 9.06 -11.35
N GLU A 13 -15.41 8.93 -10.27
CA GLU A 13 -14.89 8.47 -8.98
C GLU A 13 -15.12 6.96 -8.86
N PRO A 14 -14.06 6.14 -8.73
CA PRO A 14 -14.22 4.72 -8.50
C PRO A 14 -14.83 4.46 -7.12
N GLU A 15 -15.84 3.57 -7.05
CA GLU A 15 -16.50 3.18 -5.80
C GLU A 15 -15.53 2.60 -4.76
N ASN A 16 -14.40 2.05 -5.21
CA ASN A 16 -13.31 1.51 -4.38
C ASN A 16 -12.05 2.39 -4.42
N GLY A 17 -12.21 3.70 -4.65
CA GLY A 17 -11.10 4.65 -4.74
C GLY A 17 -10.30 4.82 -3.44
N SER A 18 -10.88 4.44 -2.31
CA SER A 18 -10.23 4.41 -1.00
C SER A 18 -9.93 2.97 -0.57
N MET A 19 -8.79 2.79 0.13
CA MET A 19 -8.43 1.50 0.73
C MET A 19 -9.31 1.14 1.95
N ALA A 20 -10.07 2.11 2.47
CA ALA A 20 -11.02 1.95 3.56
C ALA A 20 -12.37 2.58 3.16
N SER A 21 -13.49 2.00 3.57
CA SER A 21 -14.84 2.47 3.27
C SER A 21 -15.23 3.73 4.02
N ASP A 22 -14.65 3.97 5.20
CA ASP A 22 -14.92 5.14 6.04
C ASP A 22 -13.77 5.47 7.01
N MET A 23 -13.96 6.52 7.81
CA MET A 23 -12.99 6.97 8.81
C MET A 23 -12.83 6.01 9.99
N GLU A 24 -13.90 5.30 10.37
CA GLU A 24 -13.85 4.35 11.48
C GLU A 24 -12.97 3.15 11.11
N GLU A 25 -13.15 2.62 9.90
CA GLU A 25 -12.31 1.55 9.37
C GLU A 25 -10.84 2.00 9.26
N MET A 26 -10.58 3.23 8.78
CA MET A 26 -9.23 3.78 8.72
C MET A 26 -8.55 3.78 10.10
N GLU A 27 -9.24 4.24 11.15
CA GLU A 27 -8.71 4.24 12.51
C GLU A 27 -8.46 2.84 13.05
N GLN A 28 -9.36 1.90 12.78
CA GLN A 28 -9.21 0.51 13.21
C GLN A 28 -8.02 -0.17 12.53
N LEU A 29 -7.81 0.07 11.23
CA LEU A 29 -6.65 -0.42 10.50
C LEU A 29 -5.35 0.18 11.04
N GLY A 30 -5.33 1.49 11.35
CA GLY A 30 -4.18 2.14 11.99
C GLY A 30 -3.79 1.48 13.32
N LYS A 31 -4.77 1.24 14.20
CA LYS A 31 -4.55 0.55 15.49
C LYS A 31 -4.03 -0.89 15.33
N GLN A 32 -4.35 -1.56 14.23
CA GLN A 32 -3.81 -2.89 13.93
C GLN A 32 -2.34 -2.79 13.50
N MET A 33 -2.00 -1.79 12.68
CA MET A 33 -0.63 -1.52 12.24
C MET A 33 0.30 -1.13 13.39
N ASP A 34 -0.18 -0.35 14.36
CA ASP A 34 0.61 0.06 15.55
C ASP A 34 1.11 -1.13 16.39
N LYS A 35 0.47 -2.29 16.27
CA LYS A 35 0.87 -3.52 16.98
C LYS A 35 1.88 -4.36 16.20
N LEU A 36 2.14 -4.03 14.94
CA LEU A 36 3.11 -4.74 14.12
C LEU A 36 4.52 -4.27 14.46
N ARG A 37 5.44 -5.23 14.52
CA ARG A 37 6.86 -4.94 14.74
C ARG A 37 7.47 -4.34 13.48
N THR A 38 8.38 -3.41 13.68
CA THR A 38 9.24 -2.87 12.62
C THR A 38 10.31 -3.89 12.21
N ASN A 39 10.92 -3.67 11.05
CA ASN A 39 12.06 -4.48 10.60
C ASN A 39 13.27 -4.40 11.54
N GLU A 40 13.42 -3.32 12.30
CA GLU A 40 14.50 -3.16 13.28
C GLU A 40 14.23 -4.03 14.52
N GLU A 41 13.03 -3.94 15.09
CA GLU A 41 12.60 -4.77 16.23
C GLU A 41 12.64 -6.27 15.89
N LEU A 42 12.26 -6.67 14.67
CA LEU A 42 12.39 -8.06 14.22
C LEU A 42 13.84 -8.54 14.23
N LYS A 43 14.81 -7.69 13.83
CA LYS A 43 16.24 -8.05 13.86
C LYS A 43 16.76 -8.21 15.28
N GLU A 44 16.36 -7.33 16.20
CA GLU A 44 16.72 -7.43 17.63
C GLU A 44 16.21 -8.74 18.24
N ASP A 45 14.99 -9.15 17.87
CA ASP A 45 14.37 -10.42 18.27
C ASP A 45 14.93 -11.65 17.52
N LYS A 46 15.96 -11.51 16.69
CA LYS A 46 16.51 -12.56 15.81
C LYS A 46 15.46 -13.20 14.89
N LYS A 47 14.46 -12.42 14.47
CA LYS A 47 13.44 -12.80 13.50
C LYS A 47 13.79 -12.29 12.11
N GLN A 48 13.17 -12.90 11.09
CA GLN A 48 13.37 -12.51 9.70
C GLN A 48 12.55 -11.24 9.40
N PRO A 49 13.17 -10.13 8.99
CA PRO A 49 12.47 -8.94 8.53
C PRO A 49 11.93 -9.13 7.10
N ASP A 50 11.03 -8.24 6.68
CA ASP A 50 10.51 -8.23 5.31
C ASP A 50 11.61 -7.87 4.30
N PRO A 51 11.56 -8.41 3.06
CA PRO A 51 12.51 -8.06 2.02
C PRO A 51 12.46 -6.56 1.68
N VAL A 52 13.63 -5.95 1.50
CA VAL A 52 13.71 -4.57 1.01
C VAL A 52 13.22 -4.52 -0.44
N GLN A 53 12.17 -3.75 -0.69
CA GLN A 53 11.50 -3.66 -1.99
C GLN A 53 12.35 -2.98 -3.09
N TYR A 54 13.33 -2.15 -2.70
CA TYR A 54 14.16 -1.39 -3.64
C TYR A 54 15.51 -2.07 -3.86
N LYS A 55 15.83 -2.35 -5.13
CA LYS A 55 17.22 -2.38 -5.58
C LYS A 55 17.60 -0.95 -5.95
N GLU A 56 18.77 -0.48 -5.53
CA GLU A 56 19.31 0.78 -6.06
C GLU A 56 19.25 0.72 -7.58
N LYS A 57 18.75 1.79 -8.22
CA LYS A 57 18.81 1.89 -9.68
C LYS A 57 20.28 1.73 -10.08
N ASP A 58 20.59 0.71 -10.86
CA ASP A 58 21.88 0.62 -11.54
C ASP A 58 22.14 1.96 -12.19
N LYS A 59 23.18 2.66 -11.73
CA LYS A 59 23.67 3.89 -12.37
C LYS A 59 24.37 3.47 -13.66
N GLY A 60 23.56 3.22 -14.70
CA GLY A 60 24.01 3.07 -16.08
C GLY A 60 24.45 4.39 -16.69
#